data_AF-A0A7G8ADH1-F1
#
_entry.id   AF-A0A7G8ADH1-F1
#
_cell.length_a   1.000
_cell.length_b   1.000
_cell.length_c   1.000
_cell.angle_alpha   90.00
_cell.angle_beta   90.00
_cell.angle_gamma   90.00
#
_symmetry.space_group_name_H-M   'P 1'
#
loop_
_entity.id
_entity.type
_entity.pdbx_description
1 polymer ?
#
loop_
_entity_poly.entity_id
_entity_poly.type
_entity_poly.pdbx_seq_one_letter_code
_entity_poly.pdbx_strand_id
1 'polypeptide(L)'
;MRTTRLKHKVSAPGQGELFAVDQIAGIYKANPDKPLTNTALYEIVTSHLGVSTEALNELAPVGESGQKHSLVRRAIRWTQQSLKQMGIIERVNGERGVWRLTEDAKRDLNPAKSGVKVLGFRTDLGLAIWGPSADIFKRLTVPVVLALQSPPYPLRKERAYGNPDEREIVDFICATLEPVVEALAEEGSLVLNVSQDCFLPGLPARSTYVERLVLEVCDRFGLYLMDRLIWENPAKAPGPVQWASKSRQQLNVGYEPVLWFAKNPLKCKSNNNRVLQPHSERHLRLIQNGGEKRHTNYGDGAYRLRPGSFSNVTAGSIPKNVITRGHRCAYGTQHRKAAEALGLPTHGAPMPFSIPEFLIQFLTEEGDLVVDAWAGRNMTSLAAELLGRTWMSGELMLQHIRTGAELFRGRPGFWLNPQIAAAFGR
;
A
#
# COMPACT_ATOMS: atom_id res chain seq x y z
N MET A 1 -54.19 -29.17 -37.81
CA MET A 1 -52.86 -29.44 -38.39
C MET A 1 -52.20 -28.10 -38.64
N ARG A 2 -51.00 -27.71 -38.18
CA ARG A 2 -49.90 -28.34 -37.45
C ARG A 2 -49.31 -27.25 -36.54
N THR A 3 -49.16 -27.58 -35.26
CA THR A 3 -48.34 -26.87 -34.28
C THR A 3 -46.84 -27.09 -34.57
N THR A 4 -46.05 -26.04 -34.65
CA THR A 4 -44.57 -26.12 -34.63
C THR A 4 -44.04 -25.47 -33.36
N ARG A 5 -43.75 -26.33 -32.37
CA ARG A 5 -42.96 -26.02 -31.18
C ARG A 5 -41.52 -25.71 -31.61
N LEU A 6 -41.00 -24.57 -31.15
CA LEU A 6 -39.57 -24.29 -31.07
C LEU A 6 -38.92 -25.33 -30.17
N LYS A 7 -38.07 -26.19 -30.75
CA LYS A 7 -37.14 -27.04 -29.98
C LYS A 7 -35.93 -26.18 -29.62
N HIS A 8 -35.82 -25.81 -28.35
CA HIS A 8 -34.54 -25.43 -27.75
C HIS A 8 -33.54 -26.57 -27.96
N LYS A 9 -32.51 -26.35 -28.79
CA LYS A 9 -31.28 -27.13 -28.73
C LYS A 9 -30.53 -26.65 -27.49
N VAL A 10 -30.44 -27.51 -26.48
CA VAL A 10 -29.48 -27.34 -25.38
C VAL A 10 -28.10 -27.53 -26.01
N SER A 11 -27.34 -26.44 -26.16
CA SER A 11 -25.93 -26.50 -26.52
C SER A 11 -25.14 -27.12 -25.37
N ALA A 12 -24.23 -28.04 -25.67
CA ALA A 12 -23.26 -28.52 -24.68
C ALA A 12 -22.42 -27.33 -24.17
N PRO A 13 -22.16 -27.22 -22.86
CA PRO A 13 -21.40 -26.12 -22.29
C PRO A 13 -20.00 -26.02 -22.92
N GLY A 14 -19.51 -24.80 -23.11
CA GLY A 14 -18.19 -24.55 -23.67
C GLY A 14 -17.08 -25.15 -22.81
N GLN A 15 -15.90 -25.39 -23.38
CA GLN A 15 -14.74 -26.00 -22.69
C GLN A 15 -14.25 -25.25 -21.43
N GLY A 16 -14.81 -24.07 -21.11
CA GLY A 16 -14.55 -23.28 -19.90
C GLY A 16 -15.69 -23.23 -18.88
N GLU A 17 -16.79 -23.96 -19.06
CA GLU A 17 -18.01 -23.79 -18.24
C GLU A 17 -18.30 -24.95 -17.26
N LEU A 18 -17.45 -25.97 -17.19
CA LEU A 18 -17.72 -27.14 -16.35
C LEU A 18 -17.53 -26.88 -14.84
N PHE A 19 -16.69 -25.92 -14.46
CA PHE A 19 -16.40 -25.57 -13.06
C PHE A 19 -16.23 -24.06 -12.90
N ALA A 20 -16.91 -23.46 -11.93
CA ALA A 20 -16.69 -22.06 -11.61
C ALA A 20 -15.30 -21.87 -10.98
N VAL A 21 -14.59 -20.80 -11.36
CA VAL A 21 -13.24 -20.48 -10.85
C VAL A 21 -13.21 -20.45 -9.32
N ASP A 22 -14.27 -19.94 -8.70
CA ASP A 22 -14.40 -19.83 -7.24
C ASP A 22 -14.48 -21.19 -6.54
N GLN A 23 -15.03 -22.22 -7.18
CA GLN A 23 -15.13 -23.57 -6.61
C GLN A 23 -13.74 -24.21 -6.45
N ILE A 24 -12.91 -24.11 -7.49
CA ILE A 24 -11.54 -24.64 -7.47
C ILE A 24 -10.64 -23.78 -6.59
N ALA A 25 -10.81 -22.45 -6.59
CA ALA A 25 -10.11 -21.56 -5.66
C ALA A 25 -10.42 -21.92 -4.19
N GLY A 26 -11.68 -22.23 -3.88
CA GLY A 26 -12.14 -22.64 -2.55
C GLY A 26 -11.41 -23.88 -2.02
N ILE A 27 -11.10 -24.85 -2.90
CA ILE A 27 -10.33 -26.06 -2.52
C ILE A 27 -8.93 -25.71 -2.03
N TYR A 28 -8.24 -24.80 -2.75
CA TYR A 28 -6.92 -24.33 -2.33
C TYR A 28 -7.00 -23.48 -1.05
N LYS A 29 -8.02 -22.63 -0.91
CA LYS A 29 -8.29 -21.81 0.29
C LYS A 29 -8.61 -22.63 1.53
N ALA A 30 -9.26 -23.79 1.40
CA ALA A 30 -9.59 -24.66 2.52
C ALA A 30 -8.35 -25.27 3.19
N ASN A 31 -7.22 -25.36 2.47
CA ASN A 31 -5.95 -25.90 2.98
C ASN A 31 -4.78 -24.99 2.57
N PRO A 32 -4.69 -23.76 3.13
CA PRO A 32 -3.86 -22.70 2.57
C PRO A 32 -2.37 -23.03 2.56
N ASP A 33 -1.91 -23.87 3.50
CA ASP A 33 -0.50 -24.25 3.62
C ASP A 33 -0.15 -25.59 2.97
N LYS A 34 -1.13 -26.31 2.39
CA LYS A 34 -0.91 -27.62 1.79
C LYS A 34 -0.88 -27.52 0.26
N PRO A 35 0.26 -27.80 -0.39
CA PRO A 35 0.29 -27.99 -1.83
C PRO A 35 -0.58 -29.17 -2.26
N LEU A 36 -1.26 -29.02 -3.39
CA LEU A 36 -2.09 -30.06 -3.99
C LEU A 36 -1.48 -30.54 -5.29
N THR A 37 -1.32 -31.86 -5.41
CA THR A 37 -1.07 -32.52 -6.69
C THR A 37 -2.34 -32.47 -7.53
N ASN A 38 -2.21 -32.55 -8.87
CA ASN A 38 -3.38 -32.65 -9.74
C ASN A 38 -4.27 -33.85 -9.37
N THR A 39 -3.69 -34.98 -8.98
CA THR A 39 -4.44 -36.18 -8.55
C THR A 39 -5.26 -35.90 -7.30
N ALA A 40 -4.65 -35.30 -6.27
CA ALA A 40 -5.36 -34.91 -5.05
C ALA A 40 -6.47 -33.89 -5.33
N LEU A 41 -6.23 -32.93 -6.23
CA LEU A 41 -7.27 -31.99 -6.65
C LEU A 41 -8.44 -32.71 -7.33
N TYR A 42 -8.17 -33.70 -8.18
CA TYR A 42 -9.25 -34.46 -8.82
C TYR A 42 -10.09 -35.24 -7.80
N GLU A 43 -9.47 -35.86 -6.79
CA GLU A 43 -10.16 -36.58 -5.71
C GLU A 43 -11.02 -35.64 -4.83
N ILE A 44 -10.53 -34.43 -4.57
CA ILE A 44 -11.31 -33.42 -3.84
C ILE A 44 -12.49 -32.94 -4.69
N VAL A 45 -12.29 -32.72 -5.99
CA VAL A 45 -13.38 -32.32 -6.91
C VAL A 45 -14.45 -33.41 -7.02
N THR A 46 -14.08 -34.70 -7.10
CA THR A 46 -15.06 -35.80 -7.15
C THR A 46 -15.84 -35.93 -5.84
N SER A 47 -15.17 -35.76 -4.69
CA SER A 47 -15.82 -35.85 -3.38
C SER A 47 -16.68 -34.63 -3.01
N HIS A 48 -16.26 -33.41 -3.37
CA HIS A 48 -16.92 -32.16 -2.94
C HIS A 48 -17.87 -31.56 -3.98
N LEU A 49 -17.66 -31.80 -5.28
CA LEU A 49 -18.45 -31.19 -6.35
C LEU A 49 -19.37 -32.19 -7.08
N GLY A 50 -19.52 -33.41 -6.54
CA GLY A 50 -20.47 -34.41 -7.04
C GLY A 50 -20.12 -34.99 -8.42
N VAL A 51 -18.87 -34.87 -8.85
CA VAL A 51 -18.39 -35.43 -10.13
C VAL A 51 -18.08 -36.91 -9.91
N SER A 52 -18.70 -37.79 -10.70
CA SER A 52 -18.45 -39.23 -10.58
C SER A 52 -17.05 -39.59 -11.08
N THR A 53 -16.47 -40.66 -10.51
CA THR A 53 -15.15 -41.18 -10.91
C THR A 53 -15.14 -41.63 -12.37
N GLU A 54 -16.28 -42.11 -12.87
CA GLU A 54 -16.49 -42.50 -14.26
C GLU A 54 -16.38 -41.29 -15.19
N ALA A 55 -17.05 -40.17 -14.87
CA ALA A 55 -16.99 -38.93 -15.63
C ALA A 55 -15.58 -38.30 -15.64
N LEU A 56 -14.84 -38.42 -14.54
CA LEU A 56 -13.45 -37.95 -14.47
C LEU A 56 -12.52 -38.73 -15.41
N ASN A 57 -12.81 -40.01 -15.65
CA ASN A 57 -11.99 -40.93 -16.44
C ASN A 57 -12.49 -41.12 -17.88
N GLU A 58 -13.68 -40.65 -18.21
CA GLU A 58 -14.23 -40.70 -19.56
C GLU A 58 -13.33 -39.94 -20.55
N LEU A 59 -12.99 -40.60 -21.67
CA LEU A 59 -12.10 -40.05 -22.67
C LEU A 59 -12.86 -39.73 -23.96
N ALA A 60 -12.79 -38.48 -24.40
CA ALA A 60 -13.34 -38.02 -25.66
C ALA A 60 -12.23 -37.56 -26.61
N PRO A 61 -12.38 -37.75 -27.94
CA PRO A 61 -11.44 -37.20 -28.92
C PRO A 61 -11.49 -35.65 -28.90
N VAL A 62 -10.33 -35.01 -28.98
CA VAL A 62 -10.21 -33.53 -28.93
C VAL A 62 -9.32 -33.01 -30.07
N GLY A 63 -9.83 -32.01 -30.80
CA GLY A 63 -9.11 -31.33 -31.89
C GLY A 63 -8.95 -32.17 -33.16
N GLU A 64 -8.27 -31.62 -34.17
CA GLU A 64 -8.05 -32.29 -35.46
C GLU A 64 -7.18 -33.55 -35.36
N SER A 65 -6.36 -33.65 -34.30
CA SER A 65 -5.52 -34.84 -34.04
C SER A 65 -6.30 -36.04 -33.48
N GLY A 66 -7.56 -35.86 -33.07
CA GLY A 66 -8.43 -36.92 -32.57
C GLY A 66 -7.94 -37.59 -31.27
N GLN A 67 -6.94 -37.03 -30.58
CA GLN A 67 -6.41 -37.63 -29.36
C GLN A 67 -7.46 -37.68 -28.25
N LYS A 68 -7.52 -38.83 -27.57
CA LYS A 68 -8.45 -39.09 -26.47
C LYS A 68 -7.98 -38.43 -25.18
N HIS A 69 -8.75 -37.48 -24.65
CA HIS A 69 -8.47 -36.79 -23.39
C HIS A 69 -9.72 -36.76 -22.50
N SER A 70 -9.52 -36.74 -21.17
CA SER A 70 -10.61 -36.45 -20.24
C SER A 70 -10.93 -34.96 -20.25
N LEU A 71 -12.17 -34.63 -20.65
CA LEU A 71 -12.64 -33.25 -20.71
C LEU A 71 -12.74 -32.62 -19.32
N VAL A 72 -13.14 -33.40 -18.32
CA VAL A 72 -13.23 -32.96 -16.91
C VAL A 72 -11.85 -32.62 -16.35
N ARG A 73 -10.86 -33.50 -16.49
CA ARG A 73 -9.47 -33.23 -16.04
C ARG A 73 -8.84 -32.07 -16.81
N ARG A 74 -9.24 -31.85 -18.06
CA ARG A 74 -8.79 -30.69 -18.85
C ARG A 74 -9.41 -29.40 -18.34
N ALA A 75 -10.72 -29.38 -18.05
CA ALA A 75 -11.41 -28.22 -17.46
C ALA A 75 -10.79 -27.81 -16.11
N ILE A 76 -10.55 -28.77 -15.20
CA ILE A 76 -9.89 -28.50 -13.90
C ILE A 76 -8.49 -27.87 -14.10
N ARG A 77 -7.68 -28.43 -15.01
CA ARG A 77 -6.34 -27.88 -15.32
C ARG A 77 -6.39 -26.50 -15.97
N TRP A 78 -7.41 -26.22 -16.77
CA TRP A 78 -7.67 -24.90 -17.33
C TRP A 78 -8.01 -23.90 -16.24
N THR A 79 -8.91 -24.25 -15.31
CA THR A 79 -9.21 -23.42 -14.14
C THR A 79 -7.97 -23.18 -13.28
N GLN A 80 -7.11 -24.18 -13.08
CA GLN A 80 -5.79 -23.97 -12.43
C GLN A 80 -4.90 -22.99 -13.20
N GLN A 81 -4.91 -22.99 -14.54
CA GLN A 81 -4.18 -21.97 -15.31
C GLN A 81 -4.79 -20.57 -15.12
N SER A 82 -6.11 -20.46 -15.09
CA SER A 82 -6.80 -19.19 -14.79
C SER A 82 -6.45 -18.68 -13.40
N LEU A 83 -6.50 -19.54 -12.36
CA LEU A 83 -6.10 -19.18 -10.99
C LEU A 83 -4.63 -18.77 -10.90
N LYS A 84 -3.75 -19.41 -11.68
CA LYS A 84 -2.35 -19.02 -11.79
C LYS A 84 -2.20 -17.63 -12.41
N GLN A 85 -2.90 -17.36 -13.52
CA GLN A 85 -2.91 -16.04 -14.17
C GLN A 85 -3.45 -14.95 -13.26
N MET A 86 -4.42 -15.29 -12.39
CA MET A 86 -4.98 -14.42 -11.37
C MET A 86 -4.07 -14.24 -10.14
N GLY A 87 -2.92 -14.92 -10.09
CA GLY A 87 -2.00 -14.87 -8.94
C GLY A 87 -2.55 -15.54 -7.68
N ILE A 88 -3.56 -16.41 -7.79
CA ILE A 88 -4.18 -17.10 -6.64
C ILE A 88 -3.38 -18.35 -6.26
N ILE A 89 -2.89 -19.08 -7.26
CA ILE A 89 -2.03 -20.25 -7.06
C ILE A 89 -0.72 -20.13 -7.84
N GLU A 90 0.31 -20.79 -7.35
CA GLU A 90 1.60 -20.91 -8.02
C GLU A 90 2.05 -22.37 -8.07
N ARG A 91 2.94 -22.70 -9.01
CA ARG A 91 3.56 -24.03 -9.07
C ARG A 91 4.58 -24.17 -7.95
N VAL A 92 4.63 -25.34 -7.34
CA VAL A 92 5.74 -25.68 -6.43
C VAL A 92 6.99 -25.96 -7.27
N ASN A 93 8.10 -25.30 -6.93
CA ASN A 93 9.33 -25.42 -7.70
C ASN A 93 9.87 -26.86 -7.62
N GLY A 94 10.33 -27.41 -8.75
CA GLY A 94 10.80 -28.79 -8.85
C GLY A 94 9.71 -29.87 -8.90
N GLU A 95 8.42 -29.52 -8.69
CA GLU A 95 7.34 -30.50 -8.61
C GLU A 95 6.33 -30.33 -9.76
N ARG A 96 6.27 -31.33 -10.66
CA ARG A 96 5.37 -31.29 -11.82
C ARG A 96 3.92 -31.55 -11.41
N GLY A 97 3.04 -30.59 -11.71
CA GLY A 97 1.60 -30.74 -11.47
C GLY A 97 1.22 -30.58 -10.00
N VAL A 98 2.07 -29.91 -9.22
CA VAL A 98 1.82 -29.56 -7.83
C VAL A 98 1.67 -28.04 -7.73
N TRP A 99 0.61 -27.62 -7.07
CA TRP A 99 0.20 -26.21 -6.98
C TRP A 99 -0.12 -25.86 -5.54
N ARG A 100 0.16 -24.63 -5.15
CA ARG A 100 -0.17 -24.08 -3.81
C ARG A 100 -0.77 -22.70 -3.94
N LEU A 101 -1.47 -22.22 -2.91
CA LEU A 101 -1.83 -20.79 -2.84
C LEU A 101 -0.57 -19.92 -2.86
N THR A 102 -0.66 -18.79 -3.53
CA THR A 102 0.33 -17.72 -3.35
C THR A 102 0.21 -17.13 -1.96
N GLU A 103 1.29 -16.57 -1.42
CA GLU A 103 1.25 -15.90 -0.12
C GLU A 103 0.24 -14.73 -0.09
N ASP A 104 0.01 -14.07 -1.22
CA ASP A 104 -1.00 -13.02 -1.34
C ASP A 104 -2.44 -13.59 -1.31
N ALA A 105 -2.65 -14.76 -1.89
CA ALA A 105 -3.93 -15.46 -1.80
C ALA A 105 -4.17 -16.10 -0.43
N LYS A 106 -3.11 -16.48 0.29
CA LYS A 106 -3.20 -16.90 1.71
C LYS A 106 -3.63 -15.75 2.64
N ARG A 107 -3.28 -14.51 2.29
CA ARG A 107 -3.71 -13.32 3.03
C ARG A 107 -5.20 -13.00 2.85
N ASP A 108 -5.90 -13.74 1.98
CA ASP A 108 -7.31 -13.56 1.64
C ASP A 108 -7.65 -12.10 1.31
N LEU A 109 -6.78 -11.47 0.50
CA LEU A 109 -6.97 -10.11 0.00
C LEU A 109 -7.66 -10.13 -1.37
N ASN A 110 -8.59 -9.20 -1.59
CA ASN A 110 -9.32 -9.03 -2.84
C ASN A 110 -8.86 -7.72 -3.52
N PRO A 111 -7.89 -7.78 -4.45
CA PRO A 111 -7.51 -6.62 -5.24
C PRO A 111 -8.63 -6.22 -6.20
N ALA A 112 -8.81 -4.92 -6.40
CA ALA A 112 -9.64 -4.40 -7.48
C ALA A 112 -9.03 -4.78 -8.84
N LYS A 113 -9.88 -5.08 -9.82
CA LYS A 113 -9.46 -5.27 -11.22
C LYS A 113 -9.19 -3.90 -11.87
N SER A 114 -8.38 -3.88 -12.94
CA SER A 114 -8.17 -2.67 -13.74
C SER A 114 -9.49 -2.06 -14.20
N GLY A 115 -9.59 -0.72 -14.17
CA GLY A 115 -10.81 0.01 -14.53
C GLY A 115 -11.91 0.02 -13.47
N VAL A 116 -11.83 -0.79 -12.40
CA VAL A 116 -12.78 -0.75 -11.29
C VAL A 116 -12.52 0.50 -10.44
N LYS A 117 -13.57 1.29 -10.23
CA LYS A 117 -13.60 2.41 -9.29
C LYS A 117 -14.90 2.37 -8.52
N VAL A 118 -14.85 1.94 -7.26
CA VAL A 118 -16.03 1.85 -6.41
C VAL A 118 -15.83 2.78 -5.22
N LEU A 119 -16.79 3.67 -4.96
CA LEU A 119 -16.79 4.45 -3.74
C LEU A 119 -16.89 3.47 -2.56
N GLY A 120 -15.84 3.41 -1.75
CA GLY A 120 -15.72 2.49 -0.63
C GLY A 120 -16.44 3.03 0.59
N PHE A 121 -16.00 4.19 1.06
CA PHE A 121 -16.70 4.97 2.07
C PHE A 121 -16.44 6.47 1.86
N ARG A 122 -17.25 7.31 2.50
CA ARG A 122 -17.07 8.77 2.51
C ARG A 122 -17.43 9.36 3.86
N THR A 123 -17.02 10.60 4.08
CA THR A 123 -17.52 11.55 5.08
C THR A 123 -17.98 12.82 4.35
N ASP A 124 -18.28 13.90 5.09
CA ASP A 124 -18.50 15.21 4.48
C ASP A 124 -17.19 15.83 3.94
N LEU A 125 -16.03 15.44 4.48
CA LEU A 125 -14.73 16.01 4.09
C LEU A 125 -14.00 15.20 3.02
N GLY A 126 -14.36 13.94 2.78
CA GLY A 126 -13.61 13.15 1.83
C GLY A 126 -14.16 11.78 1.50
N LEU A 127 -13.45 11.08 0.63
CA LEU A 127 -13.87 9.79 0.08
C LEU A 127 -12.69 8.84 -0.15
N ALA A 128 -12.94 7.56 0.12
CA ALA A 128 -12.03 6.46 -0.15
C ALA A 128 -12.58 5.59 -1.27
N ILE A 129 -11.77 5.36 -2.30
CA ILE A 129 -12.14 4.59 -3.49
C ILE A 129 -11.40 3.25 -3.49
N TRP A 130 -12.18 2.18 -3.65
CA TRP A 130 -11.65 0.86 -3.97
C TRP A 130 -11.37 0.77 -5.47
N GLY A 131 -10.11 0.59 -5.83
CA GLY A 131 -9.68 0.59 -7.23
C GLY A 131 -8.15 0.61 -7.37
N PRO A 132 -7.63 0.37 -8.58
CA PRO A 132 -6.22 0.57 -8.86
C PRO A 132 -5.85 2.06 -8.78
N SER A 133 -4.82 2.39 -8.01
CA SER A 133 -4.36 3.75 -7.76
C SER A 133 -4.08 4.54 -9.04
N ALA A 134 -3.44 3.90 -10.04
CA ALA A 134 -3.16 4.49 -11.35
C ALA A 134 -4.43 4.87 -12.14
N ASP A 135 -5.58 4.25 -11.83
CA ASP A 135 -6.84 4.59 -12.48
C ASP A 135 -7.62 5.64 -11.68
N ILE A 136 -7.66 5.54 -10.34
CA ILE A 136 -8.52 6.33 -9.46
C ILE A 136 -8.41 7.83 -9.74
N PHE A 137 -7.19 8.37 -9.81
CA PHE A 137 -6.93 9.80 -9.89
C PHE A 137 -6.85 10.36 -11.32
N LYS A 138 -7.04 9.53 -12.35
CA LYS A 138 -7.12 10.01 -13.73
C LYS A 138 -8.24 11.05 -13.85
N ARG A 139 -7.91 12.22 -14.42
CA ARG A 139 -8.82 13.37 -14.58
C ARG A 139 -9.25 14.01 -13.25
N LEU A 140 -8.43 13.92 -12.21
CA LEU A 140 -8.61 14.73 -11.02
C LEU A 140 -8.39 16.21 -11.39
N THR A 141 -9.45 17.01 -11.38
CA THR A 141 -9.40 18.43 -11.76
C THR A 141 -9.34 19.38 -10.56
N VAL A 142 -9.44 18.85 -9.35
CA VAL A 142 -9.39 19.64 -8.12
C VAL A 142 -7.93 19.81 -7.71
N PRO A 143 -7.47 21.03 -7.40
CA PRO A 143 -6.10 21.27 -6.97
C PRO A 143 -5.74 20.47 -5.72
N VAL A 144 -4.69 19.65 -5.81
CA VAL A 144 -4.15 18.88 -4.68
C VAL A 144 -3.07 19.71 -3.99
N VAL A 145 -3.24 20.00 -2.70
CA VAL A 145 -2.22 20.75 -1.94
C VAL A 145 -1.17 19.82 -1.35
N LEU A 146 -1.57 18.61 -0.93
CA LEU A 146 -0.64 17.61 -0.43
C LEU A 146 -0.96 16.22 -0.98
N ALA A 147 -0.03 15.66 -1.74
CA ALA A 147 0.00 14.23 -2.03
C ALA A 147 0.94 13.55 -1.02
N LEU A 148 0.39 12.90 0.01
CA LEU A 148 1.17 12.18 1.02
C LEU A 148 1.02 10.67 0.83
N GLN A 149 2.13 10.00 0.56
CA GLN A 149 2.14 8.68 -0.05
C GLN A 149 3.09 7.74 0.69
N SER A 150 2.71 6.47 0.78
CA SER A 150 3.58 5.39 1.26
C SER A 150 3.49 4.20 0.30
N PRO A 151 4.19 4.23 -0.85
CA PRO A 151 4.11 3.17 -1.84
C PRO A 151 4.53 1.81 -1.28
N PRO A 152 4.10 0.70 -1.91
CA PRO A 152 4.54 -0.63 -1.52
C PRO A 152 6.07 -0.75 -1.62
N TYR A 153 6.69 -1.33 -0.60
CA TYR A 153 8.14 -1.50 -0.57
C TYR A 153 8.59 -2.60 -1.56
N PRO A 154 9.79 -2.48 -2.17
CA PRO A 154 10.36 -3.51 -3.03
C PRO A 154 10.32 -4.89 -2.33
N LEU A 155 9.67 -5.87 -2.97
CA LEU A 155 9.53 -7.20 -2.40
C LEU A 155 10.89 -7.91 -2.35
N ARG A 156 11.17 -8.58 -1.22
CA ARG A 156 12.41 -9.32 -0.96
C ARG A 156 12.40 -10.75 -1.53
N LYS A 157 11.23 -11.26 -1.95
CA LYS A 157 11.06 -12.60 -2.50
C LYS A 157 10.82 -12.53 -4.01
N GLU A 158 11.58 -13.33 -4.73
CA GLU A 158 11.48 -13.53 -6.17
C GLU A 158 10.04 -13.82 -6.60
N ARG A 159 9.55 -13.09 -7.61
CA ARG A 159 8.51 -13.64 -8.48
C ARG A 159 9.20 -14.65 -9.41
N ALA A 160 8.48 -15.67 -9.86
CA ALA A 160 9.02 -16.68 -10.80
C ALA A 160 9.52 -16.10 -12.15
N TYR A 161 9.32 -14.80 -12.38
CA TYR A 161 9.84 -13.99 -13.47
C TYR A 161 10.64 -12.81 -12.89
N GLY A 162 11.79 -13.09 -12.28
CA GLY A 162 12.73 -12.07 -11.79
C GLY A 162 12.22 -11.17 -10.65
N ASN A 163 13.14 -10.49 -9.97
CA ASN A 163 12.75 -9.30 -9.21
C ASN A 163 12.43 -8.17 -10.20
N PRO A 164 11.51 -7.26 -9.86
CA PRO A 164 11.50 -5.97 -10.55
C PRO A 164 12.87 -5.33 -10.37
N ASP A 165 13.48 -4.89 -11.47
CA ASP A 165 14.68 -4.05 -11.41
C ASP A 165 14.39 -2.80 -10.54
N GLU A 166 15.42 -2.20 -9.97
CA GLU A 166 15.26 -0.95 -9.19
C GLU A 166 14.50 0.11 -9.99
N ARG A 167 14.64 0.08 -11.32
CA ARG A 167 13.91 0.93 -12.26
C ARG A 167 12.43 0.60 -12.35
N GLU A 168 12.04 -0.68 -12.34
CA GLU A 168 10.64 -1.08 -12.48
C GLU A 168 9.79 -0.63 -11.29
N ILE A 169 10.33 -0.67 -10.07
CA ILE A 169 9.60 -0.14 -8.91
C ILE A 169 9.49 1.38 -8.96
N VAL A 170 10.53 2.08 -9.42
CA VAL A 170 10.50 3.53 -9.61
C VAL A 170 9.49 3.91 -10.69
N ASP A 171 9.49 3.21 -11.82
CA ASP A 171 8.53 3.39 -12.91
C ASP A 171 7.10 3.15 -12.44
N PHE A 172 6.86 2.09 -11.66
CA PHE A 172 5.55 1.82 -11.06
C PHE A 172 5.08 2.96 -10.14
N ILE A 173 5.95 3.46 -9.27
CA ILE A 173 5.65 4.56 -8.36
C ILE A 173 5.32 5.83 -9.17
N CYS A 174 6.19 6.20 -10.12
CA CYS A 174 5.99 7.37 -10.97
C CYS A 174 4.70 7.26 -11.79
N ALA A 175 4.46 6.15 -12.49
CA ALA A 175 3.24 5.96 -13.29
C ALA A 175 1.96 6.02 -12.44
N THR A 176 2.02 5.62 -11.17
CA THR A 176 0.88 5.75 -10.25
C THR A 176 0.67 7.20 -9.81
N LEU A 177 1.75 7.95 -9.61
CA LEU A 177 1.71 9.33 -9.12
C LEU A 177 1.44 10.36 -10.20
N GLU A 178 1.76 10.08 -11.46
CA GLU A 178 1.59 11.00 -12.60
C GLU A 178 0.24 11.75 -12.57
N PRO A 179 -0.94 11.09 -12.51
CA PRO A 179 -2.22 11.81 -12.49
C PRO A 179 -2.44 12.65 -11.22
N VAL A 180 -1.82 12.29 -10.09
CA VAL A 180 -1.89 13.07 -8.84
C VAL A 180 -1.01 14.31 -8.95
N VAL A 181 0.17 14.16 -9.54
CA VAL A 181 1.15 15.23 -9.73
C VAL A 181 0.68 16.26 -10.76
N GLU A 182 0.01 15.81 -11.83
CA GLU A 182 -0.68 16.69 -12.77
C GLU A 182 -1.68 17.61 -12.05
N ALA A 183 -2.41 17.08 -11.07
CA ALA A 183 -3.40 17.80 -10.28
C ALA A 183 -2.81 18.62 -9.11
N LEU A 184 -1.50 18.55 -8.83
CA LEU A 184 -0.89 19.34 -7.75
C LEU A 184 -1.09 20.85 -7.98
N ALA A 185 -1.54 21.54 -6.94
CA ALA A 185 -1.56 23.00 -6.88
C ALA A 185 -0.13 23.57 -7.00
N GLU A 186 0.00 24.84 -7.38
CA GLU A 186 1.31 25.48 -7.56
C GLU A 186 2.11 25.50 -6.24
N GLU A 187 1.42 25.76 -5.14
CA GLU A 187 1.92 25.70 -3.76
C GLU A 187 2.04 24.28 -3.18
N GLY A 188 1.62 23.27 -3.96
CA GLY A 188 1.43 21.90 -3.52
C GLY A 188 2.72 21.13 -3.29
N SER A 189 2.64 20.11 -2.44
CA SER A 189 3.75 19.23 -2.09
C SER A 189 3.44 17.77 -2.40
N LEU A 190 4.45 17.03 -2.84
CA LEU A 190 4.48 15.57 -2.89
C LEU A 190 5.38 15.08 -1.76
N VAL A 191 4.90 14.14 -0.95
CA VAL A 191 5.68 13.51 0.12
C VAL A 191 5.61 12.01 0.00
N LEU A 192 6.78 11.35 -0.05
CA LEU A 192 6.93 9.91 -0.19
C LEU A 192 7.63 9.31 1.03
N ASN A 193 6.92 8.51 1.83
CA ASN A 193 7.55 7.65 2.84
C ASN A 193 7.99 6.33 2.18
N VAL A 194 9.29 6.07 2.13
CA VAL A 194 9.84 4.87 1.49
C VAL A 194 10.80 4.13 2.42
N SER A 195 11.03 2.83 2.16
CA SER A 195 11.92 2.02 2.99
C SER A 195 13.33 1.94 2.39
N GLN A 196 14.32 2.43 3.10
CA GLN A 196 15.73 2.14 2.77
C GLN A 196 16.17 0.72 3.17
N ASP A 197 15.31 -0.06 3.83
CA ASP A 197 15.58 -1.45 4.25
C ASP A 197 15.38 -2.43 3.07
N CYS A 198 16.04 -2.12 1.95
CA CYS A 198 16.00 -2.89 0.71
C CYS A 198 17.43 -3.24 0.31
N PHE A 199 17.72 -4.53 0.19
CA PHE A 199 19.04 -5.06 -0.12
C PHE A 199 19.04 -5.74 -1.48
N LEU A 200 20.17 -5.67 -2.18
CA LEU A 200 20.38 -6.42 -3.42
C LEU A 200 20.28 -7.93 -3.15
N PRO A 201 19.74 -8.72 -4.09
CA PRO A 201 19.57 -10.16 -3.90
C PRO A 201 20.88 -10.85 -3.51
N GLY A 202 20.86 -11.58 -2.39
CA GLY A 202 22.02 -12.32 -1.89
C GLY A 202 23.19 -11.48 -1.36
N LEU A 203 23.08 -10.14 -1.36
CA LEU A 203 24.19 -9.25 -1.01
C LEU A 203 23.86 -8.38 0.23
N PRO A 204 24.87 -8.01 1.02
CA PRO A 204 24.74 -7.03 2.10
C PRO A 204 24.73 -5.58 1.60
N ALA A 205 24.69 -5.34 0.28
CA ALA A 205 24.57 -4.03 -0.32
C ALA A 205 23.11 -3.58 -0.39
N ARG A 206 22.84 -2.31 -0.11
CA ARG A 206 21.50 -1.73 -0.25
C ARG A 206 21.19 -1.42 -1.72
N SER A 207 19.91 -1.47 -2.06
CA SER A 207 19.40 -0.98 -3.33
C SER A 207 19.51 0.55 -3.39
N THR A 208 19.81 1.08 -4.57
CA THR A 208 19.86 2.53 -4.87
C THR A 208 18.53 3.10 -5.38
N TYR A 209 17.43 2.34 -5.24
CA TYR A 209 16.13 2.74 -5.78
C TYR A 209 15.61 4.06 -5.19
N VAL A 210 15.96 4.40 -3.94
CA VAL A 210 15.55 5.66 -3.31
C VAL A 210 16.21 6.85 -4.01
N GLU A 211 17.50 6.76 -4.32
CA GLU A 211 18.23 7.77 -5.06
C GLU A 211 17.67 7.92 -6.47
N ARG A 212 17.40 6.79 -7.15
CA ARG A 212 16.76 6.80 -8.48
C ARG A 212 15.38 7.44 -8.43
N LEU A 213 14.56 7.09 -7.44
CA LEU A 213 13.22 7.66 -7.26
C LEU A 213 13.27 9.18 -7.10
N VAL A 214 14.22 9.69 -6.31
CA VAL A 214 14.39 11.15 -6.15
C VAL A 214 14.69 11.81 -7.50
N LEU A 215 15.63 11.26 -8.27
CA LEU A 215 16.00 11.82 -9.57
C LEU A 215 14.83 11.76 -10.55
N GLU A 216 14.14 10.63 -10.67
CA GLU A 216 13.02 10.47 -11.60
C GLU A 216 11.81 11.34 -11.23
N VAL A 217 11.55 11.58 -9.94
CA VAL A 217 10.52 12.54 -9.51
C VAL A 217 10.88 13.97 -9.94
N CYS A 218 12.14 14.37 -9.83
CA CYS A 218 12.59 15.68 -10.30
C CYS A 218 12.54 15.77 -11.84
N ASP A 219 13.09 14.78 -12.53
CA ASP A 219 13.30 14.82 -13.98
C ASP A 219 12.00 14.61 -14.76
N ARG A 220 11.12 13.69 -14.34
CA ARG A 220 9.85 13.40 -15.04
C ARG A 220 8.77 14.42 -14.73
N PHE A 221 8.69 14.86 -13.48
CA PHE A 221 7.58 15.71 -13.03
C PHE A 221 7.96 17.19 -12.86
N GLY A 222 9.24 17.54 -13.02
CA GLY A 222 9.72 18.90 -12.80
C GLY A 222 9.55 19.38 -11.35
N LEU A 223 9.43 18.45 -10.40
CA LEU A 223 9.31 18.78 -8.97
C LEU A 223 10.70 19.05 -8.38
N TYR A 224 10.71 19.79 -7.27
CA TYR A 224 11.94 20.18 -6.58
C TYR A 224 12.00 19.47 -5.24
N LEU A 225 13.11 18.78 -4.96
CA LEU A 225 13.34 18.22 -3.64
C LEU A 225 13.58 19.33 -2.61
N MET A 226 12.70 19.42 -1.62
CA MET A 226 12.78 20.40 -0.53
C MET A 226 13.63 19.88 0.64
N ASP A 227 13.40 18.64 1.07
CA ASP A 227 14.15 18.01 2.15
C ASP A 227 14.02 16.47 2.10
N ARG A 228 14.90 15.79 2.83
CA ARG A 228 14.82 14.36 3.16
C ARG A 228 14.64 14.23 4.66
N LEU A 229 13.39 14.18 5.10
CA LEU A 229 13.09 13.98 6.51
C LEU A 229 13.42 12.55 6.89
N ILE A 230 13.89 12.36 8.13
CA ILE A 230 14.19 11.06 8.70
C ILE A 230 13.07 10.70 9.66
N TRP A 231 12.25 9.72 9.34
CA TRP A 231 11.39 9.09 10.34
C TRP A 231 12.20 8.03 11.08
N GLU A 232 12.75 8.41 12.24
CA GLU A 232 13.35 7.47 13.17
C GLU A 232 12.24 6.75 13.95
N ASN A 233 12.30 5.43 13.95
CA ASN A 233 11.31 4.59 14.62
C ASN A 233 11.98 3.70 15.68
N PRO A 234 12.00 4.14 16.95
CA PRO A 234 12.59 3.38 18.04
C PRO A 234 11.96 2.00 18.28
N ALA A 235 10.76 1.76 17.73
CA ALA A 235 10.03 0.50 17.86
C ALA A 235 10.24 -0.43 16.64
N LYS A 236 11.09 -0.07 15.68
CA LYS A 236 11.42 -0.95 14.54
C LYS A 236 12.16 -2.18 15.06
N ALA A 237 11.73 -3.36 14.63
CA ALA A 237 12.37 -4.61 15.05
C ALA A 237 13.84 -4.65 14.59
N PRO A 238 14.75 -5.26 15.37
CA PRO A 238 16.15 -5.42 14.96
C PRO A 238 16.24 -6.15 13.61
N GLY A 239 16.80 -5.48 12.62
CA GLY A 239 16.98 -6.02 11.28
C GLY A 239 17.80 -5.08 10.40
N PRO A 240 18.38 -5.57 9.29
CA PRO A 240 18.21 -6.90 8.70
C PRO A 240 18.99 -7.99 9.45
N VAL A 241 18.31 -8.99 10.02
CA VAL A 241 18.92 -10.05 10.85
C VAL A 241 20.08 -10.76 10.16
N GLN A 242 19.93 -11.09 8.86
CA GLN A 242 20.98 -11.76 8.09
C GLN A 242 22.28 -10.95 8.02
N TRP A 243 22.19 -9.64 7.80
CA TRP A 243 23.36 -8.79 7.56
C TRP A 243 23.88 -8.09 8.82
N ALA A 244 22.99 -7.77 9.76
CA ALA A 244 23.34 -7.10 11.01
C ALA A 244 23.71 -8.09 12.12
N SER A 245 22.89 -9.14 12.33
CA SER A 245 23.07 -10.05 13.47
C SER A 245 23.88 -11.30 13.12
N LYS A 246 23.70 -11.87 11.92
CA LYS A 246 24.39 -13.11 11.50
C LYS A 246 25.75 -12.82 10.86
N SER A 247 25.80 -12.08 9.75
CA SER A 247 27.08 -11.80 9.06
C SER A 247 27.84 -10.59 9.61
N ARG A 248 27.18 -9.73 10.41
CA ARG A 248 27.78 -8.56 11.09
C ARG A 248 28.39 -7.50 10.15
N GLN A 249 27.91 -7.42 8.92
CA GLN A 249 28.36 -6.44 7.92
C GLN A 249 27.57 -5.13 7.97
N GLN A 250 26.40 -5.13 8.62
CA GLN A 250 25.47 -3.99 8.63
C GLN A 250 25.06 -3.61 10.06
N LEU A 251 24.54 -2.40 10.20
CA LEU A 251 23.81 -1.97 11.40
C LEU A 251 22.32 -2.28 11.27
N ASN A 252 21.60 -2.26 12.40
CA ASN A 252 20.15 -2.32 12.37
C ASN A 252 19.56 -1.06 11.73
N VAL A 253 18.57 -1.22 10.87
CA VAL A 253 17.84 -0.11 10.24
C VAL A 253 16.92 0.53 11.28
N GLY A 254 17.20 1.79 11.61
CA GLY A 254 16.42 2.55 12.60
C GLY A 254 15.46 3.59 12.01
N TYR A 255 15.50 3.83 10.69
CA TYR A 255 14.72 4.92 10.08
C TYR A 255 14.18 4.61 8.68
N GLU A 256 13.18 5.39 8.28
CA GLU A 256 12.64 5.46 6.92
C GLU A 256 12.78 6.90 6.38
N PRO A 257 13.31 7.08 5.15
CA PRO A 257 13.33 8.39 4.50
C PRO A 257 11.91 8.82 4.09
N VAL A 258 11.57 10.05 4.45
CA VAL A 258 10.38 10.78 4.00
C VAL A 258 10.84 11.87 3.06
N LEU A 259 10.69 11.62 1.76
CA LEU A 259 11.14 12.51 0.70
C LEU A 259 10.08 13.59 0.48
N TRP A 260 10.42 14.85 0.64
CA TRP A 260 9.50 15.98 0.44
C TRP A 260 9.90 16.78 -0.80
N PHE A 261 8.96 16.90 -1.74
CA PHE A 261 9.09 17.68 -2.95
C PHE A 261 8.01 18.76 -3.01
N ALA A 262 8.30 19.87 -3.69
CA ALA A 262 7.36 20.93 -4.00
C ALA A 262 7.23 21.15 -5.51
N LYS A 263 6.04 21.55 -5.96
CA LYS A 263 5.82 21.97 -7.36
C LYS A 263 6.49 23.30 -7.64
N ASN A 264 6.35 24.26 -6.74
CA ASN A 264 7.10 25.52 -6.76
C ASN A 264 7.71 25.78 -5.38
N PRO A 265 9.05 25.67 -5.20
CA PRO A 265 9.72 25.88 -3.92
C PRO A 265 9.44 27.23 -3.28
N LEU A 266 9.27 28.28 -4.09
CA LEU A 266 9.06 29.64 -3.61
C LEU A 266 7.61 29.89 -3.16
N LYS A 267 6.67 29.06 -3.62
CA LYS A 267 5.24 29.15 -3.26
C LYS A 267 4.77 28.02 -2.34
N CYS A 268 5.66 27.12 -1.93
CA CYS A 268 5.31 25.97 -1.11
C CYS A 268 4.55 26.39 0.16
N LYS A 269 3.38 25.79 0.42
CA LYS A 269 2.47 26.16 1.52
C LYS A 269 2.98 25.79 2.93
N SER A 270 4.20 25.27 3.02
CA SER A 270 4.82 24.85 4.28
C SER A 270 4.93 26.00 5.29
N ASN A 271 4.60 25.74 6.57
CA ASN A 271 4.79 26.70 7.66
C ASN A 271 5.18 25.99 8.95
N ASN A 272 6.44 26.16 9.38
CA ASN A 272 6.97 25.50 10.56
C ASN A 272 6.36 25.99 11.88
N ASN A 273 5.70 27.17 11.90
CA ASN A 273 4.99 27.67 13.07
C ASN A 273 3.80 26.77 13.45
N ARG A 274 3.24 26.03 12.48
CA ARG A 274 2.12 25.09 12.73
C ARG A 274 2.56 23.81 13.44
N VAL A 275 3.87 23.57 13.57
CA VAL A 275 4.44 22.32 14.12
C VAL A 275 5.54 22.55 15.16
N LEU A 276 5.56 23.72 15.78
CA LEU A 276 6.50 24.05 16.86
C LEU A 276 6.43 23.02 17.98
N GLN A 277 7.59 22.67 18.53
CA GLN A 277 7.71 21.82 19.68
C GLN A 277 7.85 22.67 20.95
N PRO A 278 7.36 22.20 22.11
CA PRO A 278 7.62 22.87 23.38
C PRO A 278 9.13 23.06 23.60
N HIS A 279 9.52 24.22 24.13
CA HIS A 279 10.90 24.43 24.54
C HIS A 279 11.29 23.44 25.64
N SER A 280 12.52 22.91 25.56
CA SER A 280 13.09 22.18 26.69
C SER A 280 13.35 23.12 27.86
N GLU A 281 13.37 22.61 29.10
CA GLU A 281 13.70 23.40 30.28
C GLU A 281 15.07 24.09 30.17
N ARG A 282 16.03 23.44 29.49
CA ARG A 282 17.33 24.03 29.23
C ARG A 282 17.22 25.23 28.29
N HIS A 283 16.40 25.13 27.24
CA HIS A 283 16.19 26.23 26.30
C HIS A 283 15.41 27.38 26.97
N LEU A 284 14.39 27.09 27.77
CA LEU A 284 13.68 28.11 28.55
C LEU A 284 14.63 28.87 29.48
N ARG A 285 15.51 28.16 30.20
CA ARG A 285 16.53 28.80 31.04
C ARG A 285 17.52 29.64 30.25
N LEU A 286 17.89 29.23 29.04
CA LEU A 286 18.75 30.02 28.16
C LEU A 286 18.08 31.35 27.79
N ILE A 287 16.82 31.30 27.37
CA ILE A 287 16.01 32.48 27.04
C ILE A 287 15.89 33.41 28.26
N GLN A 288 15.50 32.87 29.41
CA GLN A 288 15.34 33.62 30.67
C GLN A 288 16.63 34.30 31.14
N ASN A 289 17.80 33.71 30.85
CA ASN A 289 19.10 34.27 31.20
C ASN A 289 19.62 35.28 30.17
N GLY A 290 18.80 35.71 29.21
CA GLY A 290 19.18 36.67 28.18
C GLY A 290 19.96 36.06 27.02
N GLY A 291 19.82 34.75 26.76
CA GLY A 291 20.50 34.05 25.67
C GLY A 291 21.93 33.63 26.02
N GLU A 292 22.73 33.39 24.98
CA GLU A 292 24.12 32.98 25.15
C GLU A 292 24.98 34.12 25.69
N LYS A 293 25.92 33.78 26.57
CA LYS A 293 26.85 34.77 27.17
C LYS A 293 28.20 34.81 26.47
N ARG A 294 28.53 33.75 25.74
CA ARG A 294 29.84 33.57 25.12
C ARG A 294 29.92 34.34 23.82
N HIS A 295 31.09 34.92 23.59
CA HIS A 295 31.50 35.33 22.25
C HIS A 295 32.37 34.23 21.66
N THR A 296 31.99 33.65 20.53
CA THR A 296 32.76 32.58 19.88
C THR A 296 32.66 32.72 18.38
N ASN A 297 33.80 32.53 17.71
CA ASN A 297 33.90 32.46 16.26
C ASN A 297 34.32 31.04 15.89
N TYR A 298 33.41 30.26 15.31
CA TYR A 298 33.77 28.95 14.77
C TYR A 298 34.46 29.13 13.41
N GLY A 299 35.42 28.25 13.08
CA GLY A 299 36.57 28.53 12.21
C GLY A 299 36.33 28.97 10.76
N ASP A 300 35.09 28.98 10.27
CA ASP A 300 34.72 29.47 8.93
C ASP A 300 34.08 30.87 8.93
N GLY A 301 33.83 31.46 10.11
CA GLY A 301 33.18 32.75 10.26
C GLY A 301 31.67 32.77 9.95
N ALA A 302 31.08 31.65 9.51
CA ALA A 302 29.66 31.52 9.21
C ALA A 302 28.81 31.43 10.49
N TYR A 303 29.39 30.90 11.57
CA TYR A 303 28.74 30.75 12.86
C TYR A 303 29.43 31.61 13.92
N ARG A 304 28.99 32.88 14.04
CA ARG A 304 29.38 33.77 15.14
C ARG A 304 28.33 33.73 16.23
N LEU A 305 28.72 33.23 17.39
CA LEU A 305 27.92 33.33 18.60
C LEU A 305 28.19 34.67 19.26
N ARG A 306 27.14 35.48 19.46
CA ARG A 306 27.24 36.77 20.14
C ARG A 306 26.53 36.69 21.48
N PRO A 307 26.98 37.46 22.49
CA PRO A 307 26.18 37.68 23.68
C PRO A 307 24.76 38.12 23.31
N GLY A 308 23.75 37.48 23.88
CA GLY A 308 22.34 37.71 23.53
C GLY A 308 21.77 36.80 22.44
N SER A 309 22.57 35.99 21.75
CA SER A 309 22.06 35.00 20.79
C SER A 309 21.08 34.03 21.46
N PHE A 310 19.98 33.69 20.78
CA PHE A 310 18.93 32.79 21.28
C PHE A 310 18.15 33.31 22.52
N SER A 311 18.11 34.64 22.72
CA SER A 311 17.37 35.28 23.82
C SER A 311 15.89 35.56 23.51
N ASN A 312 15.49 35.51 22.23
CA ASN A 312 14.12 35.81 21.82
C ASN A 312 13.13 34.81 22.43
N VAL A 313 12.07 35.33 23.04
CA VAL A 313 10.95 34.51 23.50
C VAL A 313 10.13 34.09 22.29
N THR A 314 10.00 32.79 22.08
CA THR A 314 9.23 32.21 20.98
C THR A 314 8.15 31.27 21.51
N ALA A 315 7.09 31.04 20.74
CA ALA A 315 6.00 30.14 21.14
C ALA A 315 6.43 28.68 21.30
N GLY A 316 7.52 28.29 20.63
CA GLY A 316 8.13 26.97 20.70
C GLY A 316 9.41 26.92 19.87
N SER A 317 10.07 25.77 19.87
CA SER A 317 11.23 25.51 19.02
C SER A 317 10.80 24.88 17.69
N ILE A 318 11.42 25.34 16.60
CA ILE A 318 11.25 24.72 15.28
C ILE A 318 11.79 23.27 15.33
N PRO A 319 11.02 22.27 14.89
CA PRO A 319 11.48 20.89 14.85
C PRO A 319 12.64 20.72 13.87
N LYS A 320 13.53 19.77 14.15
CA LYS A 320 14.52 19.30 13.18
C LYS A 320 13.84 18.36 12.17
N ASN A 321 14.48 18.14 11.02
CA ASN A 321 14.03 17.21 10.00
C ASN A 321 14.23 15.71 10.38
N VAL A 322 14.46 15.40 11.66
CA VAL A 322 14.45 14.04 12.21
C VAL A 322 13.23 13.90 13.13
N ILE A 323 12.26 13.09 12.70
CA ILE A 323 11.01 12.82 13.39
C ILE A 323 11.11 11.48 14.11
N THR A 324 11.25 11.49 15.44
CA THR A 324 11.31 10.27 16.24
C THR A 324 9.92 9.85 16.72
N ARG A 325 9.33 8.81 16.13
CA ARG A 325 7.98 8.30 16.47
C ARG A 325 7.89 6.78 16.30
N GLY A 326 7.29 6.09 17.28
CA GLY A 326 7.07 4.63 17.22
C GLY A 326 5.81 4.23 16.45
N HIS A 327 5.73 2.99 15.96
CA HIS A 327 4.54 2.47 15.25
C HIS A 327 3.24 2.45 16.08
N ARG A 328 3.35 2.32 17.40
CA ARG A 328 2.17 2.16 18.28
C ARG A 328 1.48 3.51 18.47
N CYS A 329 0.21 3.59 18.06
CA CYS A 329 -0.67 4.72 18.32
C CYS A 329 -2.10 4.22 18.62
N ALA A 330 -2.95 5.09 19.17
CA ALA A 330 -4.32 4.77 19.53
C ALA A 330 -5.15 4.31 18.32
N TYR A 331 -5.12 5.08 17.23
CA TYR A 331 -5.82 4.74 15.97
C TYR A 331 -5.31 3.45 15.34
N GLY A 332 -4.00 3.19 15.40
CA GLY A 332 -3.43 1.92 14.93
C GLY A 332 -3.94 0.71 15.73
N THR A 333 -4.17 0.89 17.04
CA THR A 333 -4.77 -0.14 17.90
C THR A 333 -6.26 -0.33 17.59
N GLN A 334 -7.00 0.76 17.40
CA GLN A 334 -8.41 0.73 17.01
C GLN A 334 -8.60 0.00 15.68
N HIS A 335 -7.82 0.34 14.66
CA HIS A 335 -7.85 -0.34 13.36
C HIS A 335 -7.59 -1.85 13.49
N ARG A 336 -6.63 -2.26 14.32
CA ARG A 336 -6.32 -3.68 14.53
C ARG A 336 -7.51 -4.42 15.16
N LYS A 337 -8.09 -3.85 16.23
CA LYS A 337 -9.29 -4.41 16.87
C LYS A 337 -10.45 -4.53 15.90
N ALA A 338 -10.64 -3.53 15.03
CA ALA A 338 -11.66 -3.56 13.99
C ALA A 338 -11.43 -4.67 12.96
N ALA A 339 -10.18 -4.85 12.50
CA ALA A 339 -9.81 -5.96 11.62
C ALA A 339 -10.14 -7.32 12.25
N GLU A 340 -9.73 -7.51 13.52
CA GLU A 340 -9.99 -8.73 14.29
C GLU A 340 -11.49 -9.00 14.44
N ALA A 341 -12.29 -7.98 14.78
CA ALA A 341 -13.74 -8.13 14.92
C ALA A 341 -14.43 -8.53 13.61
N LEU A 342 -13.91 -8.07 12.48
CA LEU A 342 -14.40 -8.39 11.14
C LEU A 342 -13.82 -9.69 10.57
N GLY A 343 -12.87 -10.34 11.27
CA GLY A 343 -12.15 -11.51 10.75
C GLY A 343 -11.24 -11.20 9.55
N LEU A 344 -10.75 -9.96 9.44
CA LEU A 344 -9.95 -9.47 8.32
C LEU A 344 -8.45 -9.45 8.64
N PRO A 345 -7.58 -9.60 7.63
CA PRO A 345 -6.13 -9.53 7.81
C PRO A 345 -5.67 -8.15 8.27
N THR A 346 -4.64 -8.13 9.12
CA THR A 346 -3.98 -6.88 9.54
C THR A 346 -2.97 -6.39 8.49
N HIS A 347 -2.80 -5.07 8.39
CA HIS A 347 -1.86 -4.47 7.43
C HIS A 347 -0.40 -4.71 7.83
N GLY A 348 0.42 -5.20 6.88
CA GLY A 348 1.79 -5.65 7.14
C GLY A 348 2.83 -4.56 7.38
N ALA A 349 2.62 -3.35 6.86
CA ALA A 349 3.56 -2.22 6.98
C ALA A 349 2.86 -0.94 7.51
N PRO A 350 2.65 -0.82 8.84
CA PRO A 350 1.83 0.26 9.40
C PRO A 350 2.58 1.58 9.67
N MET A 351 2.23 2.68 8.99
CA MET A 351 2.63 4.05 9.39
C MET A 351 1.75 4.56 10.55
N PRO A 352 2.31 5.10 11.66
CA PRO A 352 1.52 5.63 12.77
C PRO A 352 0.87 6.97 12.41
N PHE A 353 -0.29 7.26 13.01
CA PHE A 353 -1.06 8.49 12.76
C PHE A 353 -0.28 9.80 12.90
N SER A 354 0.68 9.85 13.85
CA SER A 354 1.44 11.07 14.14
C SER A 354 2.34 11.55 13.00
N ILE A 355 2.69 10.67 12.05
CA ILE A 355 3.51 11.04 10.89
C ILE A 355 2.69 11.86 9.87
N PRO A 356 1.55 11.35 9.33
CA PRO A 356 0.72 12.16 8.46
C PRO A 356 0.13 13.38 9.19
N GLU A 357 -0.22 13.28 10.47
CA GLU A 357 -0.67 14.44 11.26
C GLU A 357 0.35 15.59 11.23
N PHE A 358 1.63 15.31 11.52
CA PHE A 358 2.69 16.31 11.49
C PHE A 358 2.86 16.93 10.10
N LEU A 359 2.90 16.10 9.06
CA LEU A 359 3.14 16.55 7.68
C LEU A 359 1.95 17.36 7.15
N ILE A 360 0.72 16.98 7.46
CA ILE A 360 -0.48 17.71 7.06
C ILE A 360 -0.52 19.07 7.77
N GLN A 361 -0.26 19.13 9.08
CA GLN A 361 -0.19 20.42 9.79
C GLN A 361 0.91 21.32 9.20
N PHE A 362 2.07 20.75 8.89
CA PHE A 362 3.20 21.51 8.35
C PHE A 362 2.93 22.05 6.94
N LEU A 363 2.35 21.23 6.06
CA LEU A 363 2.31 21.46 4.61
C LEU A 363 0.94 21.95 4.09
N THR A 364 -0.09 22.03 4.92
CA THR A 364 -1.45 22.39 4.51
C THR A 364 -2.15 23.30 5.52
N GLU A 365 -3.30 23.86 5.12
CA GLU A 365 -4.28 24.58 5.92
C GLU A 365 -5.65 23.88 5.89
N GLU A 366 -6.57 24.30 6.75
CA GLU A 366 -7.92 23.74 6.77
C GLU A 366 -8.62 23.90 5.41
N GLY A 367 -9.42 22.91 5.01
CA GLY A 367 -10.09 22.87 3.71
C GLY A 367 -9.22 22.38 2.53
N ASP A 368 -7.89 22.45 2.63
CA ASP A 368 -6.99 21.97 1.58
C ASP A 368 -7.20 20.48 1.26
N LEU A 369 -7.00 20.10 0.00
CA LEU A 369 -7.13 18.71 -0.45
C LEU A 369 -5.84 17.92 -0.21
N VAL A 370 -5.98 16.83 0.56
CA VAL A 370 -4.94 15.82 0.79
C VAL A 370 -5.27 14.52 0.04
N VAL A 371 -4.32 14.04 -0.77
CA VAL A 371 -4.47 12.81 -1.55
C VAL A 371 -3.50 11.72 -1.06
N ASP A 372 -4.00 10.48 -0.96
CA ASP A 372 -3.22 9.27 -0.69
C ASP A 372 -3.62 8.14 -1.66
N ALA A 373 -2.71 7.76 -2.56
CA ALA A 373 -2.95 6.74 -3.56
C ALA A 373 -2.67 5.31 -3.06
N TRP A 374 -2.09 5.16 -1.87
CA TRP A 374 -1.79 3.88 -1.23
C TRP A 374 -2.28 3.90 0.21
N ALA A 375 -3.59 4.10 0.36
CA ALA A 375 -4.18 4.47 1.63
C ALA A 375 -3.92 3.43 2.74
N GLY A 376 -3.89 2.14 2.40
CA GLY A 376 -3.74 1.03 3.34
C GLY A 376 -4.75 1.16 4.49
N ARG A 377 -4.25 1.53 5.67
CA ARG A 377 -5.08 1.76 6.86
C ARG A 377 -5.85 3.09 6.89
N ASN A 378 -5.74 3.92 5.85
CA ASN A 378 -6.32 5.26 5.75
C ASN A 378 -5.83 6.24 6.86
N MET A 379 -4.58 6.11 7.32
CA MET A 379 -4.03 7.02 8.36
C MET A 379 -3.84 8.44 7.85
N THR A 380 -3.43 8.62 6.59
CA THR A 380 -3.34 9.92 5.93
C THR A 380 -4.70 10.60 5.86
N SER A 381 -5.71 9.89 5.34
CA SER A 381 -7.09 10.35 5.26
C SER A 381 -7.67 10.68 6.62
N LEU A 382 -7.41 9.86 7.64
CA LEU A 382 -7.88 10.10 9.00
C LEU A 382 -7.23 11.35 9.60
N ALA A 383 -5.93 11.57 9.36
CA ALA A 383 -5.25 12.77 9.81
C ALA A 383 -5.79 14.03 9.11
N ALA A 384 -6.05 13.96 7.80
CA ALA A 384 -6.70 15.03 7.06
C ALA A 384 -8.09 15.35 7.62
N GLU A 385 -8.94 14.33 7.79
CA GLU A 385 -10.29 14.44 8.39
C GLU A 385 -10.25 15.13 9.76
N LEU A 386 -9.38 14.67 10.65
CA LEU A 386 -9.27 15.21 12.01
C LEU A 386 -8.71 16.62 12.08
N LEU A 387 -7.96 17.04 11.06
CA LEU A 387 -7.42 18.38 10.92
C LEU A 387 -8.33 19.28 10.06
N GLY A 388 -9.52 18.82 9.65
CA GLY A 388 -10.44 19.64 8.85
C GLY A 388 -9.99 19.86 7.40
N ARG A 389 -9.12 19.02 6.86
CA ARG A 389 -8.72 19.02 5.44
C ARG A 389 -9.69 18.16 4.65
N THR A 390 -9.92 18.53 3.39
CA THR A 390 -10.61 17.63 2.48
C THR A 390 -9.65 16.51 2.07
N TRP A 391 -10.17 15.33 1.77
CA TRP A 391 -9.31 14.20 1.43
C TRP A 391 -9.89 13.25 0.40
N MET A 392 -8.99 12.62 -0.36
CA MET A 392 -9.34 11.59 -1.31
C MET A 392 -8.29 10.48 -1.25
N SER A 393 -8.74 9.23 -1.15
CA SER A 393 -7.81 8.10 -1.08
C SER A 393 -8.14 6.96 -2.03
N GLY A 394 -7.11 6.26 -2.46
CA GLY A 394 -7.19 5.07 -3.27
C GLY A 394 -6.56 3.88 -2.58
N GLU A 395 -7.23 2.72 -2.67
CA GLU A 395 -6.71 1.47 -2.12
C GLU A 395 -7.15 0.29 -2.98
N LEU A 396 -6.18 -0.56 -3.30
CA LEU A 396 -6.37 -1.69 -4.18
C LEU A 396 -7.09 -2.85 -3.48
N MET A 397 -6.83 -3.05 -2.19
CA MET A 397 -7.34 -4.18 -1.41
C MET A 397 -8.69 -3.84 -0.75
N LEU A 398 -9.71 -4.62 -1.07
CA LEU A 398 -11.06 -4.42 -0.54
C LEU A 398 -11.11 -4.46 1.00
N GLN A 399 -10.29 -5.33 1.61
CA GLN A 399 -10.16 -5.53 3.06
C GLN A 399 -9.64 -4.28 3.75
N HIS A 400 -8.71 -3.57 3.11
CA HIS A 400 -8.12 -2.35 3.63
C HIS A 400 -9.13 -1.18 3.57
N ILE A 401 -9.92 -1.09 2.49
CA ILE A 401 -11.08 -0.17 2.42
C ILE A 401 -12.08 -0.48 3.54
N ARG A 402 -12.48 -1.75 3.67
CA ARG A 402 -13.48 -2.17 4.66
C ARG A 402 -13.04 -1.86 6.08
N THR A 403 -11.80 -2.22 6.44
CA THR A 403 -11.27 -2.00 7.80
C THR A 403 -10.98 -0.53 8.05
N GLY A 404 -10.44 0.19 7.05
CA GLY A 404 -10.17 1.62 7.13
C GLY A 404 -11.42 2.44 7.47
N ALA A 405 -12.57 2.09 6.89
CA ALA A 405 -13.85 2.74 7.15
C ALA A 405 -14.25 2.75 8.64
N GLU A 406 -13.80 1.77 9.43
CA GLU A 406 -14.10 1.69 10.87
C GLU A 406 -13.48 2.83 11.68
N LEU A 407 -12.43 3.48 11.18
CA LEU A 407 -11.83 4.67 11.79
C LEU A 407 -12.67 5.94 11.61
N PHE A 408 -13.63 5.92 10.66
CA PHE A 408 -14.45 7.07 10.28
C PHE A 408 -15.91 6.94 10.76
N ARG A 409 -16.27 5.86 11.45
CA ARG A 409 -17.60 5.74 12.05
C ARG A 409 -17.87 6.90 13.02
N GLY A 410 -19.05 7.51 12.89
CA GLY A 410 -19.46 8.66 13.70
C GLY A 410 -18.95 10.02 13.18
N ARG A 411 -18.19 10.05 12.08
CA ARG A 411 -17.85 11.31 11.41
C ARG A 411 -19.07 11.85 10.64
N PRO A 412 -19.24 13.18 10.54
CA PRO A 412 -20.27 13.80 9.70
C PRO A 412 -20.21 13.26 8.26
N GLY A 413 -21.37 13.00 7.68
CA GLY A 413 -21.48 12.45 6.33
C GLY A 413 -21.01 11.01 6.16
N PHE A 414 -20.66 10.30 7.24
CA PHE A 414 -20.13 8.94 7.13
C PHE A 414 -21.13 8.02 6.41
N TRP A 415 -20.68 7.47 5.28
CA TRP A 415 -21.41 6.46 4.52
C TRP A 415 -20.43 5.38 4.08
N LEU A 416 -20.77 4.12 4.36
CA LEU A 416 -20.04 2.94 3.91
C LEU A 416 -20.86 2.26 2.81
N ASN A 417 -20.19 1.87 1.72
CA ASN A 417 -20.82 1.15 0.63
C ASN A 417 -21.50 -0.15 1.14
N PRO A 418 -22.82 -0.32 0.95
CA PRO A 418 -23.55 -1.47 1.47
C PRO A 418 -23.02 -2.82 0.95
N GLN A 419 -22.52 -2.87 -0.29
CA GLN A 419 -21.97 -4.10 -0.87
C GLN A 419 -20.65 -4.48 -0.20
N ILE A 420 -19.80 -3.50 0.11
CA ILE A 420 -18.55 -3.72 0.84
C ILE A 420 -18.84 -4.11 2.30
N ALA A 421 -19.84 -3.50 2.92
CA ALA A 421 -20.30 -3.88 4.26
C ALA A 421 -20.77 -5.35 4.29
N ALA A 422 -21.58 -5.75 3.30
CA ALA A 422 -22.12 -7.11 3.18
C ALA A 422 -21.07 -8.16 2.79
N ALA A 423 -20.04 -7.78 2.01
CA ALA A 423 -18.98 -8.70 1.57
C ALA A 423 -18.22 -9.39 2.71
N PHE A 424 -18.27 -8.81 3.91
CA PHE A 424 -17.65 -9.35 5.13
C PHE A 424 -18.63 -9.36 6.32
N GLY A 425 -19.93 -9.24 6.05
CA GLY A 425 -20.98 -9.46 7.04
C GLY A 425 -21.08 -10.96 7.33
N ARG A 426 -21.14 -11.33 8.60
CA ARG A 426 -21.42 -12.72 9.01
C ARG A 426 -22.89 -13.05 8.86
#